data_AF-A0A418SAZ1-F1
#
_entry.id   AF-A0A418SAZ1-F1
#
_cell.length_a   1.000
_cell.length_b   1.000
_cell.length_c   1.000
_cell.angle_alpha   90.00
_cell.angle_beta   90.00
_cell.angle_gamma   90.00
#
_symmetry.space_group_name_H-M   'P 1'
#
loop_
_entity.id
_entity.type
_entity.pdbx_description
1 polymer ?
#
loop_
_entity_poly.entity_id
_entity_poly.type
_entity_poly.pdbx_seq_one_letter_code
_entity_poly.pdbx_strand_id
1 'polypeptide(L)'
;MTQPASSTQLAPLARVTEMLYEADLASLQQVALRESSLRASLSALEDRAAEGFFRTLDQAGGSLNFASGQERAWRDWLSVRRSSLQRDLALCMVEKSERMTALSLSLGRRDVAARMLMAAQNEARAARLANQMVALQDLSVLQAGSTKRRKRSHVLPRP
;
A
#
# COMPACT_ATOMS: atom_id res chain seq x y z
N MET A 1 -33.02 -5.16 -8.50
CA MET A 1 -32.63 -4.71 -7.15
C MET A 1 -31.56 -5.66 -6.64
N THR A 2 -30.30 -5.27 -6.67
CA THR A 2 -29.17 -6.05 -6.14
C THR A 2 -29.18 -5.96 -4.62
N GLN A 3 -29.28 -7.09 -3.92
CA GLN A 3 -29.13 -7.11 -2.46
C GLN A 3 -27.76 -6.52 -2.07
N PRO A 4 -27.68 -5.63 -1.06
CA PRO A 4 -26.40 -5.13 -0.59
C PRO A 4 -25.56 -6.30 -0.08
N ALA A 5 -24.30 -6.36 -0.51
CA ALA A 5 -23.38 -7.43 -0.11
C ALA A 5 -23.23 -7.44 1.42
N SER A 6 -23.37 -8.62 2.03
CA SER A 6 -23.29 -8.75 3.48
C SER A 6 -21.87 -8.49 3.99
N SER A 7 -21.73 -8.01 5.23
CA SER A 7 -20.42 -7.76 5.85
C SER A 7 -19.49 -8.97 5.81
N THR A 8 -20.05 -10.19 5.85
CA THR A 8 -19.32 -11.46 5.75
C THR A 8 -18.70 -11.68 4.37
N GLN A 9 -19.34 -11.20 3.31
CA GLN A 9 -18.82 -11.28 1.94
C GLN A 9 -17.77 -10.18 1.64
N LEU A 10 -17.90 -9.02 2.28
CA LEU A 10 -17.02 -7.88 2.06
C LEU A 10 -15.71 -7.96 2.87
N ALA A 11 -15.68 -8.69 3.99
CA ALA A 11 -14.48 -8.82 4.82
C ALA A 11 -13.29 -9.51 4.09
N PRO A 12 -13.49 -10.63 3.36
CA PRO A 12 -12.42 -11.21 2.54
C PRO A 12 -11.93 -10.27 1.45
N LEU A 13 -12.84 -9.52 0.81
CA LEU A 13 -12.48 -8.56 -0.23
C LEU A 13 -11.57 -7.45 0.32
N ALA A 14 -11.95 -6.84 1.45
CA ALA A 14 -11.14 -5.82 2.12
C ALA A 14 -9.75 -6.35 2.48
N ARG A 15 -9.67 -7.59 2.98
CA ARG A 15 -8.39 -8.24 3.30
C ARG A 15 -7.52 -8.46 2.07
N VAL A 16 -8.10 -8.95 0.96
CA VAL A 16 -7.36 -9.16 -0.29
C VAL A 16 -6.84 -7.84 -0.84
N THR A 17 -7.65 -6.77 -0.81
CA THR A 17 -7.21 -5.45 -1.28
C THR A 17 -6.11 -4.84 -0.40
N GLU A 18 -6.13 -5.09 0.91
CA GLU A 18 -5.03 -4.69 1.80
C GLU A 18 -3.73 -5.43 1.45
N MET A 19 -3.81 -6.75 1.30
CA MET A 19 -2.63 -7.56 0.93
C MET A 19 -2.04 -7.16 -0.43
N LEU A 20 -2.89 -6.82 -1.41
CA LEU A 20 -2.42 -6.32 -2.70
C LEU A 20 -1.71 -4.97 -2.57
N TYR A 21 -2.25 -4.05 -1.77
CA TYR A 21 -1.61 -2.78 -1.48
C TYR A 21 -0.25 -2.96 -0.79
N GLU A 22 -0.17 -3.84 0.21
CA GLU A 22 1.11 -4.15 0.88
C GLU A 22 2.14 -4.77 -0.07
N ALA A 23 1.71 -5.66 -0.97
CA ALA A 23 2.57 -6.27 -1.98
C ALA A 23 3.11 -5.23 -3.00
N ASP A 24 2.25 -4.32 -3.44
CA ASP A 24 2.65 -3.23 -4.34
C ASP A 24 3.62 -2.27 -3.63
N LEU A 25 3.38 -1.97 -2.36
CA LEU A 25 4.25 -1.13 -1.55
C LEU A 25 5.65 -1.75 -1.38
N ALA A 26 5.71 -3.04 -1.05
CA ALA A 26 6.96 -3.78 -0.94
C ALA A 26 7.71 -3.80 -2.29
N SER A 27 6.99 -3.98 -3.40
CA SER A 27 7.56 -3.93 -4.75
C SER A 27 8.17 -2.55 -5.05
N LEU A 28 7.47 -1.46 -4.71
CA LEU A 28 7.99 -0.10 -4.90
C LEU A 28 9.25 0.15 -4.04
N GLN A 29 9.30 -0.37 -2.82
CA GLN A 29 10.48 -0.26 -1.95
C GLN A 29 11.70 -0.95 -2.56
N GLN A 30 11.53 -2.13 -3.17
CA GLN A 30 12.62 -2.82 -3.87
C GLN A 30 13.18 -1.98 -5.02
N VAL A 31 12.31 -1.34 -5.80
CA VAL A 31 12.73 -0.44 -6.88
C VAL A 31 13.48 0.78 -6.33
N ALA A 32 13.00 1.37 -5.22
CA ALA A 32 13.67 2.49 -4.57
C ALA A 32 15.08 2.13 -4.03
N LEU A 33 15.26 0.92 -3.52
CA LEU A 33 16.58 0.40 -3.12
C LEU A 33 17.51 0.19 -4.33
N ARG A 34 16.97 -0.27 -5.46
CA ARG A 34 17.74 -0.38 -6.70
C ARG A 34 18.17 0.98 -7.22
N GLU A 35 17.27 1.97 -7.20
CA GLU A 35 17.55 3.35 -7.58
C GLU A 35 18.68 3.95 -6.72
N SER A 36 18.62 3.78 -5.39
CA SER A 36 19.66 4.29 -4.49
C SER A 36 21.01 3.63 -4.75
N SER A 37 21.04 2.33 -5.00
CA SER A 37 22.26 1.58 -5.36
C SER A 37 22.87 2.06 -6.69
N LEU A 38 22.05 2.32 -7.70
CA LEU A 38 22.50 2.85 -8.99
C LEU A 38 23.08 4.27 -8.84
N ARG A 39 22.42 5.13 -8.06
CA ARG A 39 22.94 6.47 -7.76
C ARG A 39 24.26 6.43 -6.98
N ALA A 40 24.37 5.56 -5.98
CA ALA A 40 25.61 5.37 -5.25
C ALA A 40 26.74 4.87 -6.16
N SER A 41 26.42 3.96 -7.08
CA SER A 41 27.37 3.45 -8.08
C SER A 41 27.83 4.54 -9.06
N LEU A 42 26.94 5.44 -9.47
CA LEU A 42 27.30 6.61 -10.28
C LEU A 42 28.21 7.57 -9.51
N SER A 43 27.85 7.91 -8.27
CA SER A 43 28.68 8.77 -7.41
C SER A 43 30.08 8.19 -7.25
N ALA A 44 30.19 6.91 -6.88
CA ALA A 44 31.48 6.25 -6.71
C ALA A 44 32.31 6.19 -8.00
N LEU A 45 31.65 6.13 -9.17
CA LEU A 45 32.33 6.19 -10.47
C LEU A 45 32.88 7.60 -10.73
N GLU A 46 32.10 8.63 -10.42
CA GLU A 46 32.48 10.04 -10.56
C GLU A 46 33.63 10.41 -9.59
N ASP A 47 33.58 9.92 -8.34
CA ASP A 47 34.64 10.10 -7.35
C ASP A 47 35.97 9.49 -7.84
N ARG A 48 35.93 8.23 -8.33
CA ARG A 48 37.11 7.56 -8.91
C ARG A 48 37.65 8.26 -10.15
N ALA A 49 36.76 8.84 -10.97
CA ALA A 49 37.17 9.63 -12.13
C ALA A 49 37.90 10.91 -11.72
N ALA A 50 37.44 11.58 -10.68
CA ALA A 50 38.09 12.76 -10.13
C ALA A 50 39.46 12.42 -9.53
N GLU A 51 39.56 11.37 -8.71
CA GLU A 51 40.82 10.89 -8.12
C GLU A 51 41.88 10.54 -9.19
N GLY A 52 41.47 9.80 -10.23
CA GLY A 52 42.35 9.44 -11.35
C GLY A 52 42.87 10.67 -12.08
N PHE A 53 42.01 11.67 -12.32
CA PHE A 53 42.40 12.94 -12.96
C PHE A 53 43.45 13.72 -12.15
N PHE A 54 43.27 13.84 -10.83
CA PHE A 54 44.24 14.53 -9.98
C PHE A 54 45.60 13.83 -9.95
N ARG A 55 45.64 12.49 -9.99
CA ARG A 55 46.89 11.73 -10.04
C ARG A 55 47.66 11.95 -11.34
N THR A 56 46.96 12.10 -12.46
CA THR A 56 47.56 12.36 -13.78
C THR A 56 48.13 13.78 -13.88
N LEU A 57 47.49 14.77 -13.23
CA LEU A 57 48.02 16.14 -13.12
C LEU A 57 49.32 16.21 -12.32
N ASP A 58 49.41 15.45 -11.24
CA ASP A 58 50.59 15.44 -10.34
C ASP A 58 51.81 14.72 -10.96
N GLN A 59 51.58 13.80 -11.91
CA GLN A 59 52.62 12.99 -12.57
C GLN A 59 53.08 13.51 -13.94
N ALA A 60 52.57 14.65 -14.41
CA ALA A 60 52.87 15.24 -15.73
C ALA A 60 54.35 15.66 -15.97
N GLY A 61 55.29 15.26 -15.10
CA GLY A 61 56.74 15.35 -15.29
C GLY A 61 57.37 14.19 -16.08
N GLY A 62 56.62 13.14 -16.47
CA GLY A 62 57.16 11.95 -17.15
C GLY A 62 56.41 11.54 -18.43
N SER A 63 57.15 11.44 -19.55
CA SER A 63 56.81 10.80 -20.85
C SER A 63 55.32 10.79 -21.28
N LEU A 64 54.91 11.83 -22.01
CA LEU A 64 53.56 12.07 -22.53
C LEU A 64 53.00 11.01 -23.51
N ASN A 65 53.86 10.21 -24.17
CA ASN A 65 53.43 9.38 -25.31
C ASN A 65 52.91 7.99 -24.93
N PHE A 66 53.33 7.41 -23.80
CA PHE A 66 52.83 6.09 -23.33
C PHE A 66 51.62 6.24 -22.40
N ALA A 67 51.55 7.36 -21.68
CA ALA A 67 50.41 7.72 -20.82
C ALA A 67 49.13 8.01 -21.63
N SER A 68 49.24 8.51 -22.86
CA SER A 68 48.08 8.92 -23.67
C SER A 68 47.17 7.75 -24.10
N GLY A 69 47.75 6.58 -24.39
CA GLY A 69 46.99 5.40 -24.83
C GLY A 69 46.19 4.74 -23.71
N GLN A 70 46.80 4.59 -22.53
CA GLN A 70 46.15 4.02 -21.35
C GLN A 70 45.07 4.95 -20.80
N GLU A 71 45.35 6.26 -20.77
CA GLU A 71 44.37 7.28 -20.37
C GLU A 71 43.14 7.28 -21.28
N ARG A 72 43.34 7.14 -22.60
CA ARG A 72 42.23 7.05 -23.56
C ARG A 72 41.37 5.81 -23.33
N ALA A 73 41.99 4.65 -23.17
CA ALA A 73 41.26 3.41 -22.89
C ALA A 73 40.48 3.48 -21.56
N TRP A 74 41.05 4.11 -20.53
CA TRP A 74 40.38 4.34 -19.26
C TRP A 74 39.19 5.31 -19.39
N ARG A 75 39.33 6.43 -20.12
CA ARG A 75 38.24 7.37 -20.40
C ARG A 75 37.11 6.74 -21.21
N ASP A 76 37.45 5.92 -22.20
CA ASP A 76 36.47 5.20 -23.00
C ASP A 76 35.71 4.20 -22.12
N TRP A 77 36.41 3.44 -21.27
CA TRP A 77 35.79 2.56 -20.29
C TRP A 77 34.87 3.31 -19.32
N LEU A 78 35.31 4.46 -18.81
CA LEU A 78 34.53 5.32 -17.91
C LEU A 78 33.23 5.80 -18.58
N SER A 79 33.33 6.26 -19.84
CA SER A 79 32.20 6.71 -20.63
C SER A 79 31.17 5.60 -20.87
N VAL A 80 31.63 4.41 -21.26
CA VAL A 80 30.79 3.23 -21.44
C VAL A 80 30.11 2.83 -20.13
N ARG A 81 30.87 2.80 -19.02
CA ARG A 81 30.35 2.42 -17.70
C ARG A 81 29.30 3.41 -17.19
N ARG A 82 29.55 4.72 -17.34
CA ARG A 82 28.61 5.78 -16.96
C ARG A 82 27.32 5.68 -17.79
N SER A 83 27.45 5.50 -19.10
CA SER A 83 26.31 5.37 -20.01
C SER A 83 25.45 4.16 -19.66
N SER A 84 26.08 3.03 -19.31
CA SER A 84 25.36 1.82 -18.84
C SER A 84 24.59 2.09 -17.54
N LEU A 85 25.22 2.70 -16.54
CA LEU A 85 24.56 3.01 -15.26
C LEU A 85 23.41 4.02 -15.42
N GLN A 86 23.60 5.02 -16.28
CA GLN A 86 22.54 6.00 -16.60
C GLN A 86 21.36 5.35 -17.32
N ARG A 87 21.62 4.43 -18.26
CA ARG A 87 20.58 3.63 -18.91
C ARG A 87 19.81 2.78 -17.89
N ASP A 88 20.52 2.08 -17.01
CA ASP A 88 19.90 1.26 -15.96
C ASP A 88 19.08 2.11 -15.00
N LEU A 89 19.55 3.30 -14.65
CA LEU A 89 18.81 4.26 -13.83
C LEU A 89 17.54 4.74 -14.54
N ALA A 90 17.62 5.07 -15.83
CA ALA A 90 16.45 5.46 -16.62
C ALA A 90 15.39 4.34 -16.65
N LEU A 91 15.80 3.09 -16.88
CA LEU A 91 14.90 1.94 -16.82
C LEU A 91 14.29 1.75 -15.42
N CYS A 92 15.09 1.92 -14.37
CA CYS A 92 14.62 1.85 -12.99
C CYS A 92 13.60 2.96 -12.67
N MET A 93 13.77 4.16 -13.21
CA MET A 93 12.82 5.26 -13.05
C MET A 93 11.49 4.99 -13.79
N VAL A 94 11.54 4.39 -14.98
CA VAL A 94 10.33 3.92 -15.69
C VAL A 94 9.61 2.88 -14.85
N GLU A 95 10.31 1.84 -14.38
CA GLU A 95 9.74 0.80 -13.51
C GLU A 95 9.13 1.42 -12.24
N LYS A 96 9.82 2.37 -11.60
CA LYS A 96 9.30 3.08 -10.42
C LYS A 96 7.99 3.79 -10.70
N SER A 97 7.88 4.44 -11.86
CA SER A 97 6.65 5.12 -12.26
C SER A 97 5.48 4.14 -12.45
N GLU A 98 5.73 2.98 -13.05
CA GLU A 98 4.73 1.92 -13.23
C GLU A 98 4.32 1.30 -11.89
N ARG A 99 5.26 1.09 -10.97
CA ARG A 99 4.93 0.60 -9.61
C ARG A 99 4.12 1.64 -8.82
N MET A 100 4.41 2.93 -9.01
CA MET A 100 3.68 4.00 -8.32
C MET A 100 2.24 4.13 -8.82
N THR A 101 1.99 3.92 -10.12
CA THR A 101 0.61 3.88 -10.65
C THR A 101 -0.15 2.66 -10.16
N ALA A 102 0.50 1.48 -10.12
CA ALA A 102 -0.08 0.27 -9.54
C ALA A 102 -0.45 0.44 -8.06
N LEU A 103 0.46 1.00 -7.26
CA LEU A 103 0.24 1.29 -5.84
C LEU A 103 -0.93 2.28 -5.63
N SER A 104 -1.02 3.31 -6.48
CA SER A 104 -2.13 4.27 -6.41
C SER A 104 -3.47 3.60 -6.67
N LEU A 105 -3.51 2.64 -7.61
CA LEU A 105 -4.71 1.87 -7.92
C LEU A 105 -5.09 0.91 -6.78
N SER A 106 -4.12 0.19 -6.20
CA SER A 106 -4.39 -0.72 -5.08
C SER A 106 -4.80 0.04 -3.82
N LEU A 107 -4.20 1.20 -3.55
CA LEU A 107 -4.65 2.10 -2.48
C LEU A 107 -6.11 2.51 -2.67
N GLY A 108 -6.49 2.94 -3.87
CA GLY A 108 -7.88 3.31 -4.16
C GLY A 108 -8.85 2.12 -3.96
N ARG A 109 -8.48 0.93 -4.42
CA ARG A 109 -9.28 -0.30 -4.22
C ARG A 109 -9.43 -0.66 -2.75
N ARG A 110 -8.34 -0.57 -1.99
CA ARG A 110 -8.30 -0.82 -0.54
C ARG A 110 -9.21 0.15 0.21
N ASP A 111 -9.14 1.43 -0.10
CA ASP A 111 -9.96 2.46 0.53
C ASP A 111 -11.45 2.25 0.23
N VAL A 112 -11.80 1.89 -1.02
CA VAL A 112 -13.18 1.55 -1.39
C VAL A 112 -13.67 0.31 -0.64
N ALA A 113 -12.90 -0.77 -0.63
CA ALA A 113 -13.29 -1.99 0.05
C ALA A 113 -13.46 -1.80 1.57
N ALA A 114 -12.57 -1.01 2.20
CA ALA A 114 -12.68 -0.64 3.61
C ALA A 114 -13.95 0.17 3.89
N ARG A 115 -14.26 1.17 3.05
CA ARG A 115 -15.49 1.97 3.17
C ARG A 115 -16.75 1.11 3.01
N MET A 116 -16.78 0.21 2.02
CA MET A 116 -17.90 -0.71 1.82
C MET A 116 -18.11 -1.63 3.03
N LEU A 117 -17.01 -2.17 3.58
CA LEU A 117 -17.07 -3.02 4.76
C LEU A 117 -17.61 -2.24 5.98
N MET A 118 -17.13 -1.02 6.22
CA MET A 118 -17.63 -0.17 7.30
C MET A 118 -19.12 0.16 7.14
N ALA A 119 -19.57 0.50 5.93
CA ALA A 119 -20.97 0.75 5.65
C ALA A 119 -21.84 -0.48 5.96
N ALA A 120 -21.46 -1.66 5.47
CA ALA A 120 -22.18 -2.90 5.72
C ALA A 120 -22.21 -3.29 7.21
N GLN A 121 -21.13 -3.02 7.95
CA GLN A 121 -21.08 -3.25 9.40
C GLN A 121 -22.03 -2.30 10.16
N ASN A 122 -22.08 -1.02 9.76
CA ASN A 122 -22.96 -0.04 10.37
C ASN A 122 -24.44 -0.37 10.10
N GLU A 123 -24.78 -0.77 8.87
CA GLU A 123 -26.12 -1.25 8.53
C GLU A 123 -26.51 -2.49 9.33
N ALA A 124 -25.62 -3.48 9.42
CA ALA A 124 -25.87 -4.68 10.22
C ALA A 124 -26.05 -4.36 11.71
N ARG A 125 -25.27 -3.40 12.24
CA ARG A 125 -25.42 -2.93 13.63
C ARG A 125 -26.76 -2.22 13.83
N ALA A 126 -27.15 -1.33 12.92
CA ALA A 126 -28.44 -0.63 12.98
C ALA A 126 -29.62 -1.60 12.93
N ALA A 127 -29.57 -2.60 12.04
CA ALA A 127 -30.59 -3.66 11.95
C ALA A 127 -30.68 -4.48 13.25
N ARG A 128 -29.54 -4.84 13.86
CA ARG A 128 -29.52 -5.54 15.16
C ARG A 128 -30.15 -4.70 16.27
N LEU A 129 -29.83 -3.42 16.35
CA LEU A 129 -30.41 -2.51 17.35
C LEU A 129 -31.91 -2.36 17.16
N ALA A 130 -32.38 -2.18 15.92
CA ALA A 130 -33.81 -2.11 15.62
C ALA A 130 -34.54 -3.39 16.06
N ASN A 131 -34.00 -4.57 15.74
CA ASN A 131 -34.57 -5.85 16.15
C ASN A 131 -34.61 -6.01 17.67
N GLN A 132 -33.57 -5.54 18.38
CA GLN A 132 -33.55 -5.55 19.85
C GLN A 132 -34.64 -4.65 20.44
N MET A 133 -34.87 -3.46 19.87
CA MET A 133 -35.94 -2.56 20.34
C MET A 133 -37.33 -3.17 20.13
N VAL A 134 -37.58 -3.80 18.98
CA VAL A 134 -38.84 -4.52 18.72
C VAL A 134 -39.05 -5.64 19.74
N ALA A 135 -38.02 -6.47 19.97
CA ALA A 135 -38.11 -7.55 20.96
C ALA A 135 -38.39 -7.05 22.38
N LEU A 136 -37.82 -5.91 22.78
CA LEU A 136 -38.11 -5.29 24.08
C LEU A 136 -39.53 -4.74 24.17
N GLN A 137 -40.04 -4.13 23.09
CA GLN A 137 -41.42 -3.66 23.01
C GLN A 137 -42.40 -4.83 23.14
N ASP A 138 -42.19 -5.91 22.40
CA ASP A 138 -43.02 -7.12 22.47
C ASP A 138 -43.04 -7.72 23.88
N LEU A 139 -41.88 -7.78 24.52
CA LEU A 139 -41.76 -8.30 25.89
C LEU A 139 -42.52 -7.42 26.90
N SER A 140 -42.48 -6.09 26.72
CA SER A 140 -43.23 -5.15 27.56
C SER A 140 -44.75 -5.31 27.40
N VAL A 141 -45.24 -5.52 26.18
CA VAL A 141 -46.66 -5.77 25.88
C VAL A 141 -47.14 -7.07 26.53
N LEU A 142 -46.32 -8.13 26.45
CA LEU A 142 -46.63 -9.41 27.07
C LEU A 142 -46.71 -9.31 28.61
N GLN A 143 -45.82 -8.55 29.24
CA GLN A 143 -45.86 -8.29 30.70
C GLN A 143 -47.09 -7.45 31.12
N ALA A 144 -47.46 -6.45 30.33
CA ALA A 144 -48.67 -5.66 30.58
C ALA A 144 -49.96 -6.51 30.40
N GLY A 145 -49.97 -7.45 29.45
CA GLY A 145 -51.07 -8.39 29.24
C GLY A 145 -51.24 -9.39 30.39
N SER A 146 -50.14 -9.92 30.92
CA SER A 146 -50.16 -10.91 32.01
C SER A 146 -50.70 -10.31 33.33
N THR A 147 -50.35 -9.06 33.63
CA THR A 147 -50.83 -8.33 34.81
C THR A 147 -52.33 -8.02 34.74
N LYS A 148 -52.87 -7.65 33.57
CA LYS A 148 -54.33 -7.48 33.37
C LYS A 148 -55.10 -8.79 33.53
N ARG A 149 -54.54 -9.91 33.05
CA ARG A 149 -55.20 -11.24 33.15
C ARG A 149 -55.29 -11.71 34.61
N ARG A 150 -54.27 -11.44 35.43
CA ARG A 150 -54.23 -11.77 36.87
C ARG A 150 -55.24 -10.96 37.71
N LYS A 151 -55.51 -9.70 37.35
CA LYS A 151 -56.54 -8.88 38.02
C LYS A 151 -57.96 -9.34 37.70
N ARG A 152 -58.22 -9.85 36.48
CA ARG A 152 -59.53 -10.39 36.10
C ARG A 152 -59.86 -11.73 36.76
N SER A 153 -58.86 -12.57 37.05
CA SER A 153 -59.07 -13.84 37.76
C SER A 153 -59.29 -13.69 39.27
N HIS A 154 -59.12 -12.50 39.85
CA HIS A 154 -59.32 -12.26 41.29
C HIS A 154 -60.65 -11.60 41.63
N VAL A 155 -61.54 -11.42 40.65
CA VAL A 155 -62.94 -11.03 40.89
C VAL A 155 -63.76 -12.32 41.04
N LEU A 156 -63.83 -12.86 42.26
CA LEU A 156 -64.75 -13.93 42.62
C LEU A 156 -66.20 -13.40 42.58
N PRO A 157 -67.18 -14.19 42.11
CA PRO A 157 -68.59 -13.85 42.26
C PRO A 157 -68.94 -13.89 43.76
N ARG A 158 -69.44 -12.76 44.28
CA ARG A 158 -70.09 -12.75 45.61
C ARG A 158 -71.46 -13.45 45.49
N PRO A 159 -71.86 -14.21 46.53
CA PRO A 159 -73.10 -14.99 46.57
C PRO A 159 -74.36 -14.13 46.51
#